data_AF-A0A3N5QYB6-F1
#
_entry.id   AF-A0A3N5QYB6-F1
#
_cell.length_a   1.000
_cell.length_b   1.000
_cell.length_c   1.000
_cell.angle_alpha   90.00
_cell.angle_beta   90.00
_cell.angle_gamma   90.00
#
_symmetry.space_group_name_H-M   'P 1'
#
loop_
_entity.id
_entity.type
_entity.pdbx_description
1 polymer ?
#
loop_
_entity_poly.entity_id
_entity_poly.type
_entity_poly.pdbx_seq_one_letter_code
_entity_poly.pdbx_strand_id
1 'polypeptide(L)' 'MTQSKKLKIAVIGVGHLGKFHAQKYAQIPEVELVGVVDVDMQKARAL' A
#
# COMPACT_ATOMS: atom_id res chain seq x y z
N MET A 1 26.49 -10.56 1.26
CA MET A 1 25.42 -9.90 2.05
C MET A 1 24.21 -9.77 1.15
N THR A 2 23.24 -10.68 1.24
CA THR A 2 22.02 -10.56 0.44
C THR A 2 21.15 -9.47 1.06
N GLN A 3 21.01 -8.34 0.37
CA GLN A 3 20.06 -7.30 0.70
C GLN A 3 18.68 -7.96 0.90
N SER A 4 18.09 -7.88 2.09
CA SER A 4 16.73 -8.37 2.32
C SER A 4 15.78 -7.59 1.41
N LYS A 5 15.34 -8.22 0.33
CA LYS A 5 14.44 -7.60 -0.65
C LYS A 5 13.07 -7.42 0.02
N LYS A 6 12.62 -6.18 0.13
CA LYS A 6 11.29 -5.86 0.68
C LYS A 6 10.20 -6.55 -0.12
N LEU A 7 9.14 -6.98 0.56
CA LEU A 7 7.94 -7.53 -0.06
C LEU A 7 7.14 -6.39 -0.70
N LYS A 8 6.99 -6.46 -2.03
CA LYS A 8 6.22 -5.46 -2.78
C LYS A 8 4.73 -5.75 -2.68
N ILE A 9 3.95 -4.75 -2.29
CA ILE A 9 2.50 -4.88 -2.10
C ILE A 9 1.78 -3.71 -2.79
N ALA A 10 0.62 -3.99 -3.37
CA ALA A 10 -0.33 -2.98 -3.81
C ALA A 10 -1.70 -3.22 -3.17
N VAL A 11 -2.46 -2.16 -2.94
CA VAL A 11 -3.82 -2.23 -2.38
C VAL A 11 -4.84 -1.89 -3.45
N ILE A 12 -5.79 -2.79 -3.72
CA ILE A 12 -6.89 -2.58 -4.66
C ILE A 12 -8.17 -2.33 -3.87
N GLY A 13 -8.74 -1.15 -4.04
CA GLY A 13 -9.83 -0.60 -3.24
C GLY A 13 -9.31 0.08 -1.98
N VAL A 14 -9.45 1.41 -1.92
CA VAL A 14 -9.05 2.23 -0.77
C VAL A 14 -10.25 2.93 -0.12
N GLY A 15 -11.31 2.13 0.10
CA GLY A 15 -12.40 2.46 1.01
C GLY A 15 -11.96 2.44 2.48
N HIS A 16 -12.91 2.19 3.38
CA HIS A 16 -12.64 2.23 4.82
C HIS A 16 -11.50 1.30 5.26
N LEU A 17 -11.56 0.02 4.87
CA LEU A 17 -10.54 -0.97 5.24
C LEU A 17 -9.25 -0.84 4.43
N GLY A 18 -9.37 -0.56 3.13
CA GLY A 18 -8.21 -0.44 2.23
C GLY A 18 -7.22 0.63 2.67
N LYS A 19 -7.72 1.76 3.18
CA LYS A 19 -6.89 2.83 3.77
C LYS A 19 -6.05 2.32 4.94
N PHE A 20 -6.64 1.55 5.85
CA PHE A 20 -5.89 0.97 6.98
C PHE A 20 -4.85 -0.05 6.52
N HIS A 21 -5.14 -0.86 5.50
CA HIS A 21 -4.15 -1.77 4.93
C HIS A 21 -2.97 -1.00 4.32
N ALA A 22 -3.24 0.02 3.49
CA ALA A 22 -2.19 0.86 2.92
C ALA A 22 -1.31 1.50 4.01
N GLN A 23 -1.92 2.12 5.03
CA GLN A 23 -1.20 2.74 6.14
C GLN A 23 -0.37 1.75 6.96
N LYS A 24 -0.88 0.55 7.22
CA LYS A 24 -0.14 -0.49 7.96
C LYS A 24 1.01 -1.04 7.12
N TYR A 25 0.78 -1.33 5.84
CA TYR A 25 1.83 -1.81 4.95
C TYR A 25 2.97 -0.80 4.78
N ALA A 26 2.66 0.50 4.73
CA ALA A 26 3.66 1.56 4.68
C ALA A 26 4.55 1.64 5.93
N GLN A 27 4.08 1.11 7.08
CA GLN A 27 4.80 1.11 8.35
C GLN A 27 5.61 -0.16 8.61
N ILE A 28 5.42 -1.23 7.82
CA ILE A 28 6.15 -2.49 8.00
C ILE A 28 7.51 -2.37 7.30
N PRO A 29 8.64 -2.44 8.01
CA PRO A 29 9.98 -2.24 7.44
C PRO A 29 10.32 -3.19 6.28
N GLU A 30 9.80 -4.41 6.36
CA GLU A 30 9.98 -5.49 5.38
C GLU A 30 9.11 -5.33 4.14
N VAL A 31 8.22 -4.33 4.08
CA VAL A 31 7.26 -4.11 2.99
C VAL A 31 7.59 -2.83 2.22
N GLU A 32 7.33 -2.88 0.92
CA GLU A 32 7.32 -1.73 0.02
C GLU A 32 5.90 -1.62 -0.58
N LEU A 33 5.12 -0.64 -0.13
CA LEU A 33 3.83 -0.32 -0.74
C LEU A 33 4.08 0.40 -2.07
N VAL A 34 3.92 -0.32 -3.18
CA VAL A 34 4.26 0.18 -4.53
C VAL A 34 3.09 0.86 -5.24
N GLY A 35 1.87 0.76 -4.69
CA GLY A 35 0.72 1.44 -5.27
C GLY A 35 -0.59 1.18 -4.55
N VAL A 36 -1.54 2.09 -4.79
CA VAL A 36 -2.94 1.95 -4.41
C VAL A 36 -3.82 2.20 -5.63
N VAL A 37 -4.93 1.48 -5.74
CA VAL A 37 -5.86 1.55 -6.86
C VAL A 37 -7.27 1.67 -6.31
N ASP A 38 -8.09 2.54 -6.90
CA ASP A 38 -9.52 2.63 -6.62
C ASP A 38 -10.26 3.02 -7.90
N VAL A 39 -11.55 2.68 -7.97
CA VAL A 39 -12.41 3.10 -9.10
C VAL A 39 -12.59 4.62 -9.09
N ASP A 40 -12.57 5.20 -7.89
CA ASP A 40 -12.57 6.63 -7.66
C ASP A 40 -11.12 7.10 -7.52
N MET A 41 -10.60 7.69 -8.59
CA MET A 41 -9.25 8.23 -8.65
C MET A 41 -8.95 9.26 -7.56
N GLN A 42 -9.96 9.97 -7.03
CA GLN A 42 -9.74 10.91 -5.94
C GLN A 42 -9.37 10.18 -4.64
N LYS A 43 -9.97 9.01 -4.38
CA LYS A 43 -9.66 8.20 -3.19
C LYS A 43 -8.25 7.64 -3.26
N ALA A 44 -7.83 7.14 -4.43
CA ALA A 44 -6.47 6.62 -4.63
C ALA A 44 -5.41 7.72 -4.46
N ARG A 45 -5.67 8.95 -4.95
CA ARG A 45 -4.74 10.09 -4.85
C ARG A 45 -4.65 10.72 -3.46
N ALA A 46 -5.63 10.45 -2.59
CA ALA A 46 -5.69 10.99 -1.23
C ALA A 46 -4.91 10.15 -0.20
N LEU A 47 -4.28 9.06 -0.64
CA LEU A 47 -3.39 8.18 0.14
C LEU A 47 -1.95 8.35 -0.33
#